data_AF-A0A7V9GER3-F1
#
_entry.id   AF-A0A7V9GER3-F1
#
_cell.length_a   1.000
_cell.length_b   1.000
_cell.length_c   1.000
_cell.angle_alpha   90.00
_cell.angle_beta   90.00
_cell.angle_gamma   90.00
#
_symmetry.space_group_name_H-M   'P 1'
#
loop_
_entity.id
_entity.type
_entity.pdbx_description
1 polymer ?
#
loop_
_entity_poly.entity_id
_entity_poly.type
_entity_poly.pdbx_seq_one_letter_code
_entity_poly.pdbx_strand_id
1 'polypeptide(L)'
;MTCPPRLVRPRARSSIAGGVGAVVLILAACGDDVPDGYSAATEAVFLETCAAGLGTGEVAVCECTYDTLVAETPFEEYLALDREVRDDPTTVPPALQAIAVTCAAEALSPPAPTRTTTPNRSETID
;
A
#
# COMPACT_ATOMS: atom_id res chain seq x y z
N MET A 1 15.72 16.79 -2.87
CA MET A 1 16.97 16.01 -2.89
C MET A 1 17.39 15.87 -4.35
N THR A 2 18.36 16.70 -4.77
CA THR A 2 18.73 16.85 -6.17
C THR A 2 20.04 16.11 -6.39
N CYS A 3 20.02 15.04 -7.18
CA CYS A 3 21.23 14.31 -7.54
C CYS A 3 22.14 15.23 -8.38
N PRO A 4 23.43 15.43 -8.03
CA PRO A 4 24.31 16.29 -8.79
C PRO A 4 24.71 15.61 -10.11
N PRO A 5 24.83 16.36 -11.23
CA PRO A 5 25.37 15.82 -12.47
C PRO A 5 26.85 15.50 -12.28
N ARG A 6 27.23 14.22 -12.39
CA ARG A 6 28.63 13.84 -12.56
C ARG A 6 29.12 14.39 -13.90
N LEU A 7 30.02 15.35 -13.83
CA LEU A 7 30.86 15.83 -14.93
C LEU A 7 31.53 14.62 -15.61
N VAL A 8 30.95 14.19 -16.73
CA VAL A 8 31.57 13.24 -17.64
C VAL A 8 32.72 13.99 -18.32
N ARG A 9 33.96 13.72 -17.87
CA ARG A 9 35.16 14.11 -18.62
C ARG A 9 35.01 13.60 -20.07
N PRO A 10 35.05 14.45 -21.10
CA PRO A 10 35.13 13.97 -22.46
C PRO A 10 36.58 13.53 -22.68
N ARG A 11 36.92 12.30 -22.30
CA ARG A 11 38.15 11.68 -22.80
C ARG A 11 37.78 10.84 -24.00
N ALA A 12 37.83 11.53 -25.13
CA ALA A 12 38.01 11.06 -26.49
C ALA A 12 38.40 9.59 -26.60
N ARG A 13 37.71 8.85 -27.47
CA ARG A 13 38.27 7.64 -28.08
C ARG A 13 37.61 7.26 -29.40
N SER A 14 38.37 7.49 -30.47
CA SER A 14 38.67 6.47 -31.50
C SER A 14 40.14 6.68 -31.84
N SER A 15 41.08 5.95 -31.23
CA SER A 15 41.58 4.63 -31.66
C SER A 15 41.77 4.56 -33.18
N ILE A 16 42.98 4.71 -33.74
CA ILE A 16 44.12 3.76 -33.68
C ILE A 16 44.03 2.72 -32.55
N ALA A 17 43.67 1.50 -32.98
CA ALA A 17 44.00 0.18 -32.44
C ALA A 17 43.44 -0.28 -31.07
N GLY A 18 42.72 -1.41 -31.15
CA GLY A 18 42.77 -2.48 -30.17
C GLY A 18 41.62 -2.56 -29.17
N GLY A 19 40.92 -3.70 -29.14
CA GLY A 19 40.22 -4.15 -27.94
C GLY A 19 38.83 -4.74 -28.18
N VAL A 20 38.75 -6.06 -27.99
CA VAL A 20 37.56 -6.87 -27.75
C VAL A 20 36.67 -6.22 -26.67
N GLY A 21 35.35 -6.26 -26.86
CA GLY A 21 34.40 -5.98 -25.78
C GLY A 21 32.98 -5.79 -26.29
N ALA A 22 32.19 -6.86 -26.24
CA ALA A 22 30.74 -6.79 -26.36
C ALA A 22 30.19 -5.78 -25.35
N VAL A 23 29.59 -4.70 -25.83
CA VAL A 23 28.89 -3.72 -24.99
C VAL A 23 27.52 -4.31 -24.65
N VAL A 24 27.47 -5.06 -23.56
CA VAL A 24 26.21 -5.35 -22.87
C VAL A 24 25.73 -4.02 -22.30
N LEU A 25 24.71 -3.44 -22.93
CA LEU A 25 23.94 -2.33 -22.37
C LEU A 25 23.17 -2.86 -21.16
N ILE A 26 23.81 -2.83 -19.99
CA ILE A 26 23.09 -2.97 -18.73
C ILE A 26 22.30 -1.67 -18.53
N LEU A 27 21.02 -1.69 -18.92
CA LEU A 27 20.00 -0.75 -18.50
C LEU A 27 19.84 -0.87 -16.98
N ALA A 28 20.75 -0.28 -16.22
CA ALA A 28 20.53 0.04 -14.82
C ALA A 28 20.07 1.50 -14.75
N ALA A 29 18.79 1.73 -14.98
CA ALA A 29 18.18 3.04 -14.81
C ALA A 29 16.79 2.87 -14.20
N CYS A 30 16.67 3.35 -12.96
CA CYS A 30 15.50 3.34 -12.09
C CYS A 30 15.05 1.95 -11.64
N GLY A 31 15.54 1.52 -10.48
CA GLY A 31 14.71 0.65 -9.66
C GLY A 31 13.50 1.49 -9.26
N ASP A 32 12.38 1.29 -9.95
CA ASP A 32 11.09 1.59 -9.35
C ASP A 32 11.06 0.71 -8.08
N ASP A 33 11.12 1.34 -6.91
CA ASP A 33 10.78 0.72 -5.64
C ASP A 33 9.28 0.38 -5.68
N VAL A 34 8.91 -0.57 -6.55
CA VAL A 34 7.60 -1.20 -6.50
C VAL A 34 7.63 -2.03 -5.23
N PRO A 35 6.77 -1.74 -4.24
CA PRO A 35 6.73 -2.57 -3.05
C PRO A 35 6.52 -4.03 -3.47
N ASP A 36 7.30 -4.96 -2.92
CA ASP A 36 7.20 -6.39 -3.25
C ASP A 36 6.03 -7.08 -2.52
N GLY A 37 5.23 -6.32 -1.77
CA GLY A 37 4.12 -6.83 -0.97
C GLY A 37 3.48 -5.81 -0.04
N TYR A 38 2.52 -6.29 0.75
CA TYR A 38 2.01 -5.56 1.91
C TYR A 38 3.14 -5.41 2.93
N SER A 39 3.58 -4.16 3.11
CA SER A 39 4.67 -3.79 4.00
C SER A 39 4.26 -2.57 4.80
N ALA A 40 5.01 -2.27 5.88
CA ALA A 40 4.78 -1.06 6.66
C ALA A 40 4.93 0.23 5.81
N ALA A 41 5.74 0.20 4.75
CA ALA A 41 5.85 1.32 3.83
C ALA A 41 4.59 1.48 2.96
N THR A 42 4.05 0.35 2.47
CA THR A 42 2.78 0.32 1.71
C THR A 42 1.62 0.84 2.56
N GLU A 43 1.55 0.39 3.82
CA GLU A 43 0.57 0.83 4.80
C GLU A 43 0.65 2.33 5.06
N ALA A 44 1.86 2.84 5.32
CA ALA A 44 2.07 4.26 5.57
C ALA A 44 1.62 5.13 4.39
N VAL A 45 1.92 4.72 3.16
CA VAL A 45 1.49 5.45 1.94
C VAL A 45 -0.03 5.39 1.77
N PHE A 46 -0.64 4.24 2.02
CA PHE A 46 -2.09 4.09 1.96
C PHE A 46 -2.78 4.99 3.00
N LEU A 47 -2.34 4.93 4.26
CA LEU A 47 -2.91 5.73 5.35
C LEU A 47 -2.66 7.22 5.14
N GLU A 48 -1.49 7.62 4.65
CA GLU A 48 -1.21 9.01 4.29
C GLU A 48 -2.23 9.50 3.25
N THR A 49 -2.54 8.69 2.24
CA THR A 49 -3.46 9.08 1.17
C THR A 49 -4.92 9.02 1.60
N CYS A 50 -5.30 7.97 2.34
CA CYS A 50 -6.66 7.74 2.78
C CYS A 50 -7.07 8.72 3.89
N ALA A 51 -6.18 8.96 4.86
CA ALA A 51 -6.47 9.85 5.98
C ALA A 51 -6.02 11.30 5.75
N ALA A 52 -5.44 11.63 4.59
CA ALA A 52 -5.04 12.99 4.25
C ALA A 52 -6.21 13.96 4.39
N GLY A 53 -6.15 14.81 5.41
CA GLY A 53 -7.14 15.86 5.66
C GLY A 53 -8.44 15.38 6.33
N LEU A 54 -8.50 14.12 6.81
CA LEU A 54 -9.66 13.60 7.53
C LEU A 54 -9.51 13.70 9.05
N GLY A 55 -10.63 13.64 9.78
CA GLY A 55 -10.68 13.62 11.24
C GLY A 55 -10.29 12.27 11.85
N THR A 56 -10.29 12.17 13.18
CA THR A 56 -9.89 10.95 13.90
C THR A 56 -10.83 9.76 13.66
N GLY A 57 -12.09 9.99 13.29
CA GLY A 57 -13.05 8.92 13.01
C GLY A 57 -12.78 8.22 11.68
N GLU A 58 -12.25 8.97 10.73
CA GLU A 58 -11.94 8.52 9.38
C GLU A 58 -10.61 7.75 9.31
N VAL A 59 -9.66 8.05 10.19
CA VAL A 59 -8.41 7.27 10.34
C VAL A 59 -8.73 5.80 10.66
N ALA A 60 -9.67 5.55 11.58
CA ALA A 60 -10.06 4.17 11.94
C ALA A 60 -10.73 3.42 10.75
N VAL A 61 -11.44 4.13 9.89
CA VAL A 61 -12.03 3.55 8.66
C VAL A 61 -10.92 3.21 7.66
N CYS A 62 -9.91 4.07 7.53
CA CYS A 62 -8.75 3.82 6.67
C CYS A 62 -7.93 2.61 7.13
N GLU A 63 -7.67 2.49 8.44
CA GLU A 63 -6.97 1.33 9.01
C GLU A 63 -7.74 0.03 8.76
N CYS A 64 -9.04 0.00 9.06
CA CYS A 64 -9.89 -1.16 8.78
C CYS A 64 -9.91 -1.54 7.29
N THR A 65 -9.94 -0.53 6.41
CA THR A 65 -9.94 -0.75 4.96
C THR A 65 -8.64 -1.40 4.51
N TYR A 66 -7.50 -0.93 5.02
CA TYR A 66 -6.20 -1.51 4.72
C TYR A 66 -6.08 -2.95 5.22
N ASP A 67 -6.51 -3.23 6.45
CA ASP A 67 -6.48 -4.58 7.03
C ASP A 67 -7.32 -5.57 6.21
N THR A 68 -8.50 -5.13 5.73
CA THR A 68 -9.36 -5.95 4.88
C THR A 68 -8.70 -6.22 3.53
N LEU A 69 -8.05 -5.21 2.93
CA LEU A 69 -7.30 -5.40 1.69
C LEU A 69 -6.16 -6.41 1.87
N VAL A 70 -5.38 -6.32 2.95
CA VAL A 70 -4.31 -7.27 3.26
C VAL A 70 -4.84 -8.70 3.40
N ALA A 71 -6.03 -8.87 3.98
CA ALA A 71 -6.62 -10.17 4.24
C ALA A 71 -7.26 -10.81 3.00
N GLU A 72 -7.92 -10.02 2.17
CA GLU A 72 -8.82 -10.53 1.12
C GLU A 72 -8.33 -10.23 -0.31
N THR A 73 -7.43 -9.26 -0.49
CA THR A 73 -6.98 -8.82 -1.80
C THR A 73 -5.53 -9.25 -2.04
N PRO A 74 -5.23 -9.99 -3.12
CA PRO A 74 -3.86 -10.25 -3.53
C PRO A 74 -3.12 -8.94 -3.80
N PHE A 75 -1.84 -8.90 -3.46
CA PHE A 75 -1.08 -7.66 -3.52
C PHE A 75 -1.01 -7.05 -4.94
N GLU A 76 -0.96 -7.88 -5.99
CA GLU A 76 -1.00 -7.44 -7.38
C GLU A 76 -2.31 -6.75 -7.76
N GLU A 77 -3.43 -7.20 -7.18
CA GLU A 77 -4.74 -6.61 -7.37
C GLU A 77 -4.85 -5.27 -6.62
N TYR A 78 -4.28 -5.19 -5.42
CA TYR A 78 -4.12 -3.91 -4.72
C TYR A 78 -3.31 -2.91 -5.54
N LEU A 79 -2.20 -3.31 -6.17
CA LEU A 79 -1.42 -2.42 -7.04
C LEU A 79 -2.23 -1.92 -8.24
N ALA A 80 -3.14 -2.73 -8.77
CA ALA A 80 -4.03 -2.33 -9.85
C ALA A 80 -5.04 -1.28 -9.37
N LEU A 81 -5.66 -1.52 -8.21
CA LEU A 81 -6.60 -0.57 -7.58
C LEU A 81 -5.92 0.74 -7.20
N ASP A 82 -4.72 0.68 -6.61
CA ASP A 82 -3.95 1.85 -6.22
C ASP A 82 -3.51 2.68 -7.45
N ARG A 83 -3.17 2.01 -8.56
CA ARG A 83 -2.92 2.69 -9.83
C ARG A 83 -4.18 3.36 -10.37
N GLU A 84 -5.32 2.68 -10.34
CA GLU A 84 -6.61 3.23 -10.81
C GLU A 84 -6.98 4.50 -10.02
N VAL A 85 -6.84 4.48 -8.69
CA VAL A 85 -7.12 5.65 -7.84
C VAL A 85 -6.11 6.78 -8.08
N ARG A 86 -4.83 6.45 -8.31
CA ARG A 86 -3.81 7.46 -8.63
C ARG A 86 -4.04 8.11 -10.00
N ASP A 87 -4.52 7.34 -10.97
CA ASP A 87 -4.81 7.83 -12.32
C ASP A 87 -6.12 8.64 -12.38
N ASP A 88 -7.14 8.27 -11.59
CA ASP A 88 -8.38 9.02 -11.40
C ASP A 88 -8.71 9.19 -9.90
N PRO A 89 -8.19 10.25 -9.24
CA PRO A 89 -8.41 10.49 -7.81
C PRO A 89 -9.84 10.94 -7.48
N THR A 90 -10.68 11.19 -8.49
CA THR A 90 -12.09 11.58 -8.29
C THR A 90 -13.03 10.38 -8.26
N THR A 91 -12.54 9.19 -8.60
CA THR A 91 -13.32 7.96 -8.66
C THR A 91 -12.71 6.91 -7.75
N VAL A 92 -13.48 6.48 -6.74
CA VAL A 92 -13.09 5.33 -5.91
C VAL A 92 -13.63 4.05 -6.58
N PRO A 93 -12.79 3.03 -6.86
CA PRO A 93 -13.25 1.75 -7.39
C PRO A 93 -14.36 1.12 -6.53
N PRO A 94 -15.38 0.46 -7.13
CA PRO A 94 -16.49 -0.12 -6.39
C PRO A 94 -16.07 -1.11 -5.29
N ALA A 95 -14.99 -1.86 -5.52
CA ALA A 95 -14.44 -2.79 -4.53
C ALA A 95 -13.96 -2.07 -3.27
N LEU A 96 -13.22 -0.96 -3.43
CA LEU A 96 -12.76 -0.14 -2.32
C LEU A 96 -13.91 0.56 -1.59
N GLN A 97 -14.93 1.02 -2.34
CA GLN A 97 -16.13 1.59 -1.73
C GLN A 97 -16.87 0.59 -0.83
N ALA A 98 -17.01 -0.66 -1.27
CA ALA A 98 -17.71 -1.68 -0.51
C ALA A 98 -17.00 -2.00 0.82
N ILE A 99 -15.66 -2.08 0.79
CA ILE A 99 -14.84 -2.28 2.00
C ILE A 99 -14.96 -1.06 2.92
N ALA A 100 -14.77 0.15 2.40
CA ALA A 100 -14.84 1.37 3.19
C ALA A 100 -16.21 1.59 3.84
N VAL A 101 -17.30 1.27 3.16
CA VAL A 101 -18.68 1.33 3.72
C VAL A 101 -18.85 0.32 4.85
N THR A 102 -18.29 -0.88 4.70
CA THR A 102 -18.33 -1.91 5.75
C THR A 102 -17.56 -1.43 6.99
N CYS A 103 -16.33 -0.94 6.80
CA CYS A 103 -15.51 -0.38 7.88
C CYS A 103 -16.16 0.84 8.55
N ALA A 104 -16.80 1.72 7.79
CA ALA A 104 -17.55 2.83 8.35
C ALA A 104 -18.76 2.37 9.17
N ALA A 105 -19.47 1.33 8.72
CA ALA A 105 -20.59 0.75 9.46
C ALA A 105 -20.15 0.09 10.78
N GLU A 106 -18.98 -0.56 10.79
CA GLU A 106 -18.38 -1.11 12.00
C GLU A 106 -17.91 -0.02 12.96
N ALA A 107 -17.29 1.05 12.45
CA ALA A 107 -16.88 2.20 13.27
C ALA A 107 -18.06 2.93 13.93
N LEU A 108 -19.22 2.94 13.27
CA LEU A 108 -20.47 3.53 13.80
C LEU A 108 -21.25 2.59 14.71
N SER A 109 -20.93 1.29 14.68
CA SER A 109 -21.56 0.33 15.56
C SER A 109 -21.02 0.52 16.98
N PRO A 110 -21.87 0.67 18.01
CA PRO A 110 -21.40 0.61 19.39
C PRO A 110 -20.60 -0.68 19.55
N PRO A 111 -19.46 -0.68 20.27
CA PRO A 111 -18.78 -1.93 20.57
C PRO A 111 -19.84 -2.86 21.13
N ALA A 112 -20.05 -4.00 20.45
CA ALA A 112 -21.00 -4.98 20.93
C ALA A 112 -20.73 -5.14 22.42
N PRO A 113 -21.74 -5.03 23.30
CA PRO A 113 -21.49 -5.33 24.70
C PRO A 113 -20.85 -6.71 24.67
N THR A 114 -19.59 -6.80 25.07
CA THR A 114 -18.92 -8.07 25.29
C THR A 114 -19.95 -8.86 26.06
N ARG A 115 -20.54 -9.87 25.41
CA ARG A 115 -21.29 -10.87 26.14
C ARG A 115 -20.18 -11.49 26.97
N THR A 116 -20.02 -10.97 28.19
CA THR A 116 -19.55 -11.75 29.30
C THR A 116 -20.43 -12.97 29.22
N THR A 117 -19.90 -14.02 28.61
CA THR A 117 -20.39 -15.37 28.81
C THR A 117 -20.24 -15.55 30.31
N THR A 118 -21.25 -15.11 31.07
CA THR A 118 -21.55 -15.68 32.37
C THR A 118 -21.55 -17.15 32.07
N PRO A 119 -20.55 -17.93 32.55
CA PRO A 119 -20.59 -19.36 32.38
C PRO A 119 -21.91 -19.76 33.03
N ASN A 120 -22.80 -20.27 32.19
CA ASN A 120 -24.01 -20.93 32.62
C ASN A 120 -23.55 -22.09 33.51
N ARG A 121 -23.40 -21.84 34.81
CA ARG A 121 -23.24 -22.86 35.83
C ARG A 121 -24.60 -23.52 35.98
N SER A 122 -24.92 -24.33 34.98
CA SER A 122 -25.73 -25.53 35.17
C SER A 122 -24.89 -26.54 35.95
N GLU A 123 -24.81 -26.34 37.27
CA GLU A 123 -24.45 -27.37 38.27
C GLU A 123 -25.12 -26.91 39.57
N THR A 124 -25.85 -27.67 40.36
CA THR A 124 -26.38 -29.03 40.34
C THR A 124 -27.39 -29.02 41.50
N ILE A 125 -28.47 -29.76 41.34
CA ILE A 125 -29.44 -30.06 42.41
C ILE A 125 -28.72 -30.84 43.52
N ASP A 126 -28.74 -30.33 44.76
CA ASP A 126 -28.96 -31.11 46.01
C ASP A 126 -29.36 -30.18 47.17
#